data_AF-A0A429WKU0-F1
#
_entry.id   AF-A0A429WKU0-F1
#
_cell.length_a   1.000
_cell.length_b   1.000
_cell.length_c   1.000
_cell.angle_alpha   90.00
_cell.angle_beta   90.00
_cell.angle_gamma   90.00
#
_symmetry.space_group_name_H-M   'P 1'
#
loop_
_entity.id
_entity.type
_entity.pdbx_description
1 polymer ?
#
loop_
_entity_poly.entity_id
_entity_poly.type
_entity_poly.pdbx_seq_one_letter_code
_entity_poly.pdbx_strand_id
1 'polypeptide(L)'
;MKMSLVPLRAARQRQRGVVLLLCLIVLVILLTGGVAVVRSMNASLTSAGNLAFRRDLVNQGERAVSLVLAKFASTGTLVNATDDLPGENFKATKLDTNTHGVPMALLDDKTFGTVGKASNDVTDTAAQVSIRYVIDRLCAGTGPATSAGCVQSSAAPAGGTASPTPPPAPPTATVYRLSMRVSGPRDTQVFLQSTFTKPD
;
A
#
# COMPACT_ATOMS: atom_id res chain seq x y z
N MET A 1 -88.24 -41.81 24.84
CA MET A 1 -87.40 -40.62 25.12
C MET A 1 -86.77 -40.14 23.81
N LYS A 2 -87.21 -38.99 23.28
CA LYS A 2 -86.66 -38.40 22.04
C LYS A 2 -85.45 -37.52 22.42
N MET A 3 -84.27 -37.87 21.94
CA MET A 3 -83.05 -37.07 22.15
C MET A 3 -82.95 -36.02 21.03
N SER A 4 -83.26 -34.78 21.38
CA SER A 4 -83.24 -33.64 20.45
C SER A 4 -81.81 -33.17 20.24
N LEU A 5 -81.24 -33.44 19.06
CA LEU A 5 -79.93 -32.91 18.65
C LEU A 5 -80.09 -31.44 18.22
N VAL A 6 -79.52 -30.54 19.01
CA VAL A 6 -79.45 -29.10 18.70
C VAL A 6 -78.30 -28.90 17.70
N PRO A 7 -78.53 -28.26 16.53
CA PRO A 7 -77.45 -27.94 15.61
C PRO A 7 -76.67 -26.73 16.14
N LEU A 8 -75.36 -26.90 16.38
CA LEU A 8 -74.45 -25.78 16.62
C LEU A 8 -74.32 -24.98 15.33
N ARG A 9 -74.97 -23.81 15.27
CA ARG A 9 -74.78 -22.84 14.19
C ARG A 9 -73.34 -22.35 14.22
N ALA A 10 -72.52 -22.78 13.25
CA ALA A 10 -71.22 -22.20 13.01
C ALA A 10 -71.40 -20.73 12.61
N ALA A 11 -71.00 -19.81 13.49
CA ALA A 11 -70.94 -18.39 13.18
C ALA A 11 -69.90 -18.21 12.07
N ARG A 12 -70.37 -17.95 10.84
CA ARG A 12 -69.52 -17.62 9.71
C ARG A 12 -68.90 -16.25 9.99
N GLN A 13 -67.75 -16.25 10.66
CA GLN A 13 -66.96 -15.04 10.85
C GLN A 13 -66.62 -14.49 9.47
N ARG A 14 -67.22 -13.35 9.13
CA ARG A 14 -66.87 -12.60 7.93
C ARG A 14 -65.42 -12.17 8.09
N GLN A 15 -64.51 -12.87 7.41
CA GLN A 15 -63.10 -12.49 7.34
C GLN A 15 -63.03 -11.03 6.86
N ARG A 16 -62.71 -10.13 7.79
CA ARG A 16 -62.47 -8.72 7.47
C ARG A 16 -61.19 -8.69 6.65
N GLY A 17 -61.22 -8.11 5.44
CA GLY A 17 -60.09 -8.01 4.50
C GLY A 17 -58.84 -7.27 5.00
N VAL A 18 -58.73 -7.03 6.31
CA VAL A 18 -57.62 -6.38 7.01
C VAL A 18 -56.37 -7.26 7.04
N VAL A 19 -56.52 -8.60 7.07
CA VAL A 19 -55.37 -9.53 7.10
C VAL A 19 -54.55 -9.41 5.81
N LEU A 20 -55.20 -9.33 4.65
CA LEU A 20 -54.53 -9.13 3.37
C LEU A 20 -53.75 -7.81 3.35
N LEU A 21 -54.35 -6.75 3.88
CA LEU A 21 -53.74 -5.41 3.92
C LEU A 21 -52.50 -5.40 4.83
N LEU A 22 -52.57 -6.08 5.98
CA LEU A 22 -51.42 -6.22 6.89
C LEU A 22 -50.30 -7.05 6.25
N CYS A 23 -50.62 -8.16 5.59
CA CYS A 23 -49.65 -8.95 4.83
C CYS A 23 -48.97 -8.10 3.74
N LEU A 24 -49.71 -7.26 3.03
CA LEU A 24 -49.18 -6.39 1.98
C LEU A 24 -48.22 -5.32 2.55
N ILE A 25 -48.56 -4.71 3.68
CA ILE A 25 -47.68 -3.75 4.38
C ILE A 25 -46.39 -4.45 4.79
N VAL A 26 -46.47 -5.63 5.41
CA VAL A 26 -45.29 -6.40 5.82
C VAL A 26 -44.43 -6.76 4.60
N LEU A 27 -45.05 -7.18 3.50
CA LEU A 27 -44.35 -7.49 2.25
C LEU A 27 -43.61 -6.27 1.70
N VAL A 28 -44.23 -5.09 1.70
CA VAL A 28 -43.57 -3.83 1.31
C VAL A 28 -42.39 -3.51 2.24
N ILE A 29 -42.54 -3.66 3.56
CA ILE A 29 -41.45 -3.44 4.52
C ILE A 29 -40.29 -4.40 4.25
N LEU A 30 -40.55 -5.69 4.03
CA LEU A 30 -39.51 -6.67 3.73
C LEU A 30 -38.81 -6.39 2.39
N LEU A 31 -39.56 -5.97 1.36
CA LEU A 31 -38.98 -5.59 0.06
C LEU A 31 -38.08 -4.35 0.18
N THR A 32 -38.52 -3.32 0.92
CA THR A 32 -37.69 -2.12 1.17
C THR A 32 -36.43 -2.46 1.97
N GLY A 33 -36.53 -3.35 2.97
CA GLY A 33 -35.39 -3.87 3.71
C GLY A 33 -34.42 -4.67 2.83
N GLY A 34 -34.94 -5.50 1.92
CA GLY A 34 -34.13 -6.28 0.97
C GLY A 34 -33.28 -5.39 0.06
N VAL A 35 -33.87 -4.31 -0.47
CA VAL A 35 -33.14 -3.33 -1.30
C VAL A 35 -32.02 -2.65 -0.51
N ALA A 36 -32.28 -2.29 0.75
CA ALA A 36 -31.27 -1.69 1.62
C ALA A 36 -30.07 -2.64 1.85
N VAL A 37 -30.33 -3.93 2.07
CA VAL A 37 -29.29 -4.95 2.24
C VAL A 37 -28.44 -5.11 0.98
N VAL A 38 -29.05 -5.21 -0.21
CA VAL A 38 -28.30 -5.33 -1.48
C VAL A 38 -27.39 -4.13 -1.70
N ARG A 39 -27.88 -2.91 -1.42
CA ARG A 39 -27.04 -1.69 -1.51
C ARG A 39 -25.88 -1.72 -0.52
N SER A 40 -26.13 -2.18 0.71
CA SER A 40 -25.09 -2.34 1.74
C SER A 40 -24.03 -3.37 1.35
N MET A 41 -24.44 -4.50 0.78
CA MET A 41 -23.52 -5.54 0.29
C MET A 41 -22.67 -5.00 -0.87
N ASN A 42 -23.27 -4.32 -1.84
CA ASN A 42 -22.53 -3.72 -2.95
C ASN A 42 -21.48 -2.72 -2.45
N ALA A 43 -21.82 -1.85 -1.48
CA ALA A 43 -20.87 -0.91 -0.88
C ALA A 43 -19.74 -1.63 -0.10
N SER A 44 -20.06 -2.75 0.57
CA SER A 44 -19.08 -3.56 1.29
C SER A 44 -18.11 -4.24 0.32
N LEU A 45 -18.62 -4.79 -0.79
CA LEU A 45 -17.82 -5.44 -1.82
C LEU A 45 -16.90 -4.49 -2.56
N THR A 46 -17.36 -3.27 -2.90
CA THR A 46 -16.50 -2.26 -3.53
C THR A 46 -15.37 -1.80 -2.60
N SER A 47 -15.68 -1.62 -1.32
CA SER A 47 -14.69 -1.26 -0.30
C SER A 47 -13.66 -2.37 -0.10
N ALA A 48 -14.12 -3.64 -0.01
CA ALA A 48 -13.24 -4.80 0.08
C ALA A 48 -12.36 -4.95 -1.17
N GLY A 49 -12.90 -4.68 -2.36
CA GLY A 49 -12.14 -4.68 -3.62
C GLY A 49 -11.02 -3.65 -3.63
N ASN A 50 -11.27 -2.42 -3.20
CA ASN A 50 -10.23 -1.38 -3.14
C ASN A 50 -9.10 -1.73 -2.16
N LEU A 51 -9.44 -2.34 -1.02
CA LEU A 51 -8.44 -2.83 -0.06
C LEU A 51 -7.64 -4.01 -0.62
N ALA A 52 -8.30 -4.92 -1.34
CA ALA A 52 -7.64 -6.04 -2.00
C ALA A 52 -6.64 -5.54 -3.05
N PHE A 53 -7.03 -4.58 -3.90
CA PHE A 53 -6.11 -3.95 -4.86
C PHE A 53 -4.97 -3.24 -4.14
N ARG A 54 -5.24 -2.49 -3.07
CA ARG A 54 -4.17 -1.84 -2.29
C ARG A 54 -3.16 -2.85 -1.72
N ARG A 55 -3.63 -3.98 -1.18
CA ARG A 55 -2.76 -5.04 -0.66
C ARG A 55 -1.97 -5.73 -1.77
N ASP A 56 -2.59 -5.98 -2.91
CA ASP A 56 -1.90 -6.53 -4.07
C ASP A 56 -0.80 -5.57 -4.56
N LEU A 57 -1.08 -4.27 -4.69
CA LEU A 57 -0.08 -3.27 -5.09
C LEU A 57 1.08 -3.17 -4.10
N VAL A 58 0.84 -3.33 -2.78
CA VAL A 58 1.93 -3.41 -1.79
C VAL A 58 2.84 -4.61 -2.10
N ASN A 59 2.26 -5.79 -2.30
CA ASN A 59 2.99 -7.02 -2.60
C ASN A 59 3.75 -6.94 -3.94
N GLN A 60 3.13 -6.39 -4.98
CA GLN A 60 3.79 -6.17 -6.27
C GLN A 60 4.94 -5.16 -6.14
N GLY A 61 4.76 -4.10 -5.35
CA GLY A 61 5.79 -3.09 -5.08
C GLY A 61 7.06 -3.68 -4.45
N GLU A 62 6.94 -4.66 -3.56
CA GLU A 62 8.11 -5.31 -2.95
C GLU A 62 9.04 -5.99 -3.96
N ARG A 63 8.53 -6.38 -5.14
CA ARG A 63 9.37 -6.95 -6.21
C ARG A 63 10.40 -5.96 -6.77
N ALA A 64 10.12 -4.66 -6.69
CA ALA A 64 11.08 -3.65 -7.13
C ALA A 64 12.32 -3.58 -6.22
N VAL A 65 12.20 -4.03 -4.96
CA VAL A 65 13.30 -3.98 -3.99
C VAL A 65 14.47 -4.85 -4.44
N SER A 66 14.23 -6.08 -4.91
CA SER A 66 15.30 -6.97 -5.37
C SER A 66 16.01 -6.45 -6.62
N LEU A 67 15.25 -5.85 -7.55
CA LEU A 67 15.78 -5.21 -8.76
C LEU A 67 16.69 -4.02 -8.40
N VAL A 68 16.27 -3.21 -7.42
CA VAL A 68 17.07 -2.09 -6.94
C VAL A 68 18.33 -2.57 -6.21
N LEU A 69 18.21 -3.56 -5.32
CA LEU A 69 19.36 -4.11 -4.60
C LEU A 69 20.40 -4.73 -5.55
N ALA A 70 19.98 -5.33 -6.66
CA ALA A 70 20.89 -5.82 -7.70
C ALA A 70 21.76 -4.72 -8.31
N LYS A 71 21.27 -3.47 -8.38
CA LYS A 71 22.08 -2.32 -8.85
C LYS A 71 23.17 -1.91 -7.87
N PHE A 72 23.03 -2.26 -6.58
CA PHE A 72 24.00 -1.97 -5.53
C PHE A 72 24.96 -3.13 -5.24
N ALA A 73 24.70 -4.32 -5.82
CA ALA A 73 25.59 -5.46 -5.74
C ALA A 73 26.98 -5.15 -6.36
N SER A 74 27.96 -6.01 -6.12
CA SER A 74 29.36 -5.80 -6.52
C SER A 74 29.57 -5.47 -8.00
N THR A 75 28.72 -5.96 -8.89
CA THR A 75 28.75 -5.70 -10.35
C THR A 75 27.68 -4.71 -10.83
N GLY A 76 26.90 -4.14 -9.91
CA GLY A 76 25.79 -3.26 -10.23
C GLY A 76 26.23 -1.83 -10.60
N THR A 77 25.38 -1.11 -11.33
CA THR A 77 25.68 0.24 -11.85
C THR A 77 25.78 1.32 -10.77
N LEU A 78 25.19 1.09 -9.58
CA LEU A 78 25.19 2.03 -8.46
C LEU A 78 26.24 1.72 -7.39
N VAL A 79 27.06 0.68 -7.59
CA VAL A 79 28.05 0.21 -6.61
C VAL A 79 28.99 1.32 -6.14
N ASN A 80 29.43 2.19 -7.05
CA ASN A 80 30.38 3.29 -6.81
C ASN A 80 29.79 4.67 -7.15
N ALA A 81 28.46 4.81 -7.20
CA ALA A 81 27.81 6.06 -7.57
C ALA A 81 28.07 7.15 -6.51
N THR A 82 28.77 8.22 -6.91
CA THR A 82 29.03 9.40 -6.08
C THR A 82 28.13 10.59 -6.43
N ASP A 83 27.71 10.69 -7.68
CA ASP A 83 26.88 11.77 -8.21
C ASP A 83 25.49 11.27 -8.61
N ASP A 84 24.62 12.19 -9.02
CA ASP A 84 23.28 11.86 -9.47
C ASP A 84 23.34 11.03 -10.77
N LEU A 85 22.61 9.93 -10.79
CA LEU A 85 22.44 9.08 -11.97
C LEU A 85 20.94 8.97 -12.31
N PRO A 86 20.36 9.96 -13.03
CA PRO A 86 18.97 9.90 -13.47
C PRO A 86 18.69 8.69 -14.37
N GLY A 87 19.72 8.20 -15.08
CA GLY A 87 19.66 6.95 -15.85
C GLY A 87 19.29 5.72 -15.03
N GLU A 88 19.48 5.76 -13.72
CA GLU A 88 19.21 4.67 -12.78
C GLU A 88 18.13 5.03 -11.73
N ASN A 89 17.46 6.17 -11.91
CA ASN A 89 16.56 6.79 -10.92
C ASN A 89 17.27 7.05 -9.57
N PHE A 90 18.55 7.40 -9.61
CA PHE A 90 19.38 7.58 -8.42
C PHE A 90 19.74 9.05 -8.20
N LYS A 91 19.53 9.52 -6.97
CA LYS A 91 19.95 10.81 -6.44
C LYS A 91 21.00 10.61 -5.34
N ALA A 92 22.14 11.27 -5.46
CA ALA A 92 23.22 11.19 -4.47
C ALA A 92 22.94 12.00 -3.19
N THR A 93 21.91 12.84 -3.22
CA THR A 93 21.40 13.64 -2.09
C THR A 93 19.99 13.25 -1.70
N LYS A 94 19.60 13.57 -0.46
CA LYS A 94 18.25 13.36 0.04
C LYS A 94 17.26 14.18 -0.78
N LEU A 95 16.20 13.54 -1.27
CA LEU A 95 15.11 14.21 -1.96
C LEU A 95 14.15 14.88 -0.97
N ASP A 96 13.67 16.06 -1.35
CA ASP A 96 12.62 16.77 -0.63
C ASP A 96 11.32 15.98 -0.63
N THR A 97 10.68 15.93 0.53
CA THR A 97 9.45 15.18 0.77
C THR A 97 8.30 16.10 1.13
N ASN A 98 7.08 15.65 0.83
CA ASN A 98 5.86 16.28 1.36
C ASN A 98 5.70 16.04 2.88
N THR A 99 4.59 16.53 3.44
CA THR A 99 4.18 16.33 4.84
C THR A 99 4.00 14.86 5.24
N HIS A 100 3.88 13.95 4.28
CA HIS A 100 3.72 12.52 4.47
C HIS A 100 5.03 11.73 4.25
N GLY A 101 6.17 12.40 4.04
CA GLY A 101 7.46 11.74 3.84
C GLY A 101 7.68 11.14 2.44
N VAL A 102 6.79 11.41 1.49
CA VAL A 102 6.90 10.96 0.09
C VAL A 102 7.73 11.97 -0.70
N PRO A 103 8.77 11.54 -1.44
CA PRO A 103 9.51 12.43 -2.33
C PRO A 103 8.59 13.13 -3.33
N MET A 104 8.72 14.45 -3.43
CA MET A 104 7.89 15.26 -4.35
C MET A 104 8.03 14.80 -5.81
N ALA A 105 9.21 14.26 -6.15
CA ALA A 105 9.48 13.70 -7.47
C ALA A 105 8.61 12.50 -7.87
N LEU A 106 7.96 11.81 -6.92
CA LEU A 106 7.03 10.71 -7.23
C LEU A 106 5.59 11.17 -7.41
N LEU A 107 5.26 12.42 -7.08
CA LEU A 107 3.89 12.92 -7.16
C LEU A 107 3.51 13.37 -8.57
N ASP A 108 4.48 13.83 -9.35
CA ASP A 108 4.28 14.38 -10.70
C ASP A 108 5.35 13.87 -11.67
N ASP A 109 4.90 13.51 -12.87
CA ASP A 109 5.71 12.86 -13.90
C ASP A 109 6.74 13.82 -14.52
N LYS A 110 6.42 15.11 -14.60
CA LYS A 110 7.35 16.13 -15.08
C LYS A 110 8.49 16.34 -14.08
N THR A 111 8.16 16.38 -12.79
CA THR A 111 9.14 16.50 -11.70
C THR A 111 10.00 15.24 -11.61
N PHE A 112 9.40 14.06 -11.77
CA PHE A 112 10.13 12.79 -11.83
C PHE A 112 11.22 12.78 -12.91
N GLY A 113 10.93 13.36 -14.09
CA GLY A 113 11.89 13.43 -15.20
C GLY A 113 13.18 14.19 -14.89
N THR A 114 13.25 14.92 -13.77
CA THR A 114 14.48 15.59 -13.30
C THR A 114 15.41 14.68 -12.48
N VAL A 115 14.90 13.57 -11.96
CA VAL A 115 15.63 12.66 -11.05
C VAL A 115 15.66 11.21 -11.54
N GLY A 116 14.87 10.86 -12.55
CA GLY A 116 14.74 9.50 -13.07
C GLY A 116 14.23 9.46 -14.50
N LYS A 117 14.08 8.24 -15.02
CA LYS A 117 13.55 7.94 -16.34
C LYS A 117 12.38 6.98 -16.24
N ALA A 118 11.27 7.30 -16.90
CA ALA A 118 10.09 6.43 -16.96
C ALA A 118 10.38 5.07 -17.63
N SER A 119 11.42 4.99 -18.47
CA SER A 119 11.88 3.71 -19.06
C SER A 119 12.37 2.70 -18.03
N ASN A 120 12.65 3.14 -16.80
CA ASN A 120 13.08 2.29 -15.70
C ASN A 120 11.91 1.80 -14.84
N ASP A 121 10.68 2.25 -15.11
CA ASP A 121 9.50 1.80 -14.38
C ASP A 121 9.30 0.29 -14.58
N VAL A 122 8.95 -0.43 -13.51
CA VAL A 122 8.68 -1.86 -13.58
C VAL A 122 7.21 -2.05 -13.89
N THR A 123 6.89 -2.59 -15.06
CA THR A 123 5.50 -2.73 -15.53
C THR A 123 5.09 -4.18 -15.68
N ASP A 124 3.90 -4.52 -15.20
CA ASP A 124 3.19 -5.76 -15.50
C ASP A 124 1.91 -5.40 -16.26
N THR A 125 1.90 -5.66 -17.57
CA THR A 125 0.78 -5.33 -18.45
C THR A 125 -0.43 -6.24 -18.23
N ALA A 126 -0.21 -7.48 -17.77
CA ALA A 126 -1.29 -8.42 -17.49
C ALA A 126 -2.03 -8.04 -16.20
N ALA A 127 -1.28 -7.64 -15.16
CA ALA A 127 -1.83 -7.15 -13.91
C ALA A 127 -2.27 -5.67 -13.97
N GLN A 128 -1.92 -4.95 -15.03
CA GLN A 128 -2.08 -3.49 -15.17
C GLN A 128 -1.43 -2.71 -14.00
N VAL A 129 -0.24 -3.14 -13.61
CA VAL A 129 0.54 -2.53 -12.52
C VAL A 129 1.78 -1.85 -13.10
N SER A 130 2.09 -0.65 -12.61
CA SER A 130 3.32 0.07 -12.91
C SER A 130 3.96 0.58 -11.62
N ILE A 131 5.23 0.27 -11.43
CA ILE A 131 6.01 0.67 -10.26
C ILE A 131 7.05 1.69 -10.72
N ARG A 132 6.82 2.93 -10.34
CA ARG A 132 7.80 4.01 -10.48
C ARG A 132 8.58 4.16 -9.20
N TYR A 133 9.90 4.17 -9.27
CA TYR A 133 10.75 4.30 -8.10
C TYR A 133 11.83 5.35 -8.28
N VAL A 134 12.28 5.90 -7.15
CA VAL A 134 13.46 6.74 -7.04
C VAL A 134 14.26 6.31 -5.83
N ILE A 135 15.58 6.32 -5.97
CA ILE A 135 16.53 6.01 -4.92
C ILE A 135 17.22 7.30 -4.55
N ASP A 136 17.18 7.67 -3.29
CA ASP A 136 17.98 8.77 -2.77
C ASP A 136 18.93 8.29 -1.68
N ARG A 137 20.19 8.66 -1.83
CA ARG A 137 21.17 8.50 -0.77
C ARG A 137 20.91 9.59 0.26
N LEU A 138 20.76 9.23 1.53
CA LEU A 138 20.38 10.18 2.58
C LEU A 138 21.56 11.08 3.01
N CYS A 139 22.15 11.79 2.05
CA CYS A 139 23.25 12.73 2.21
C CYS A 139 22.81 14.16 1.91
N ALA A 140 23.54 15.12 2.48
CA ALA A 140 23.37 16.53 2.22
C ALA A 140 24.00 16.99 0.88
N GLY A 141 24.98 16.24 0.36
CA GLY A 141 25.72 16.59 -0.86
C GLY A 141 26.09 15.38 -1.72
N THR A 142 26.50 15.66 -2.96
CA THR A 142 27.08 14.68 -3.87
C THR A 142 28.55 14.39 -3.51
N GLY A 143 29.17 13.44 -4.20
CA GLY A 143 30.53 12.98 -3.92
C GLY A 143 30.58 11.71 -3.08
N PRO A 144 31.76 11.37 -2.54
CA PRO A 144 31.93 10.17 -1.71
C PRO A 144 30.99 10.19 -0.49
N ALA A 145 30.37 9.05 -0.22
CA ALA A 145 29.49 8.88 0.93
C ALA A 145 30.33 8.85 2.22
N THR A 146 30.62 10.02 2.77
CA THR A 146 31.35 10.16 4.04
C THR A 146 30.37 10.29 5.21
N SER A 147 30.77 9.84 6.39
CA SER A 147 29.93 9.84 7.59
C SER A 147 29.44 11.23 8.01
N ALA A 148 30.21 12.29 7.76
CA ALA A 148 29.89 13.65 8.21
C ALA A 148 28.73 14.31 7.43
N GLY A 149 28.44 13.86 6.22
CA GLY A 149 27.42 14.47 5.35
C GLY A 149 26.20 13.58 5.08
N CYS A 150 26.14 12.40 5.69
CA CYS A 150 25.20 11.35 5.33
C CYS A 150 24.61 10.66 6.56
N VAL A 151 23.33 10.30 6.49
CA VAL A 151 22.71 9.42 7.50
C VAL A 151 23.42 8.07 7.46
N GLN A 152 23.97 7.68 8.61
CA GLN A 152 24.66 6.41 8.80
C GLN A 152 23.81 5.47 9.62
N SER A 153 23.81 4.19 9.24
CA SER A 153 23.42 3.10 10.10
C SER A 153 24.68 2.53 10.74
N SER A 154 24.75 2.53 12.07
CA SER A 154 25.82 1.87 12.81
C SER A 154 25.40 0.44 13.13
N ALA A 155 26.29 -0.52 12.92
CA ALA A 155 26.11 -1.84 13.52
C ALA A 155 25.98 -1.72 15.04
N ALA A 156 25.21 -2.62 15.65
CA ALA A 156 25.18 -2.72 17.10
C ALA A 156 26.62 -2.92 17.62
N PRO A 157 27.01 -2.27 18.73
CA PRO A 157 28.32 -2.53 19.33
C PRO A 157 28.44 -4.03 19.58
N ALA A 158 29.58 -4.61 19.20
CA ALA A 158 29.89 -5.96 19.64
C ALA A 158 29.90 -5.94 21.19
N GLY A 159 28.99 -6.69 21.82
CA GLY A 159 28.99 -6.82 23.27
C GLY A 159 30.35 -7.27 23.77
N GLY A 160 30.84 -6.69 24.87
CA GLY A 160 32.18 -6.95 25.38
C GLY A 160 32.27 -6.84 26.90
N THR A 161 33.30 -7.45 27.49
CA THR A 161 33.67 -7.27 28.89
C THR A 161 34.36 -5.93 29.10
N ALA A 162 34.31 -5.38 30.32
CA ALA A 162 34.90 -4.09 30.65
C ALA A 162 36.44 -4.09 30.43
N SER A 163 36.87 -3.73 29.22
CA SER A 163 38.26 -3.50 28.87
C SER A 163 38.63 -2.05 29.16
N PRO A 164 39.84 -1.75 29.65
CA PRO A 164 40.32 -0.38 29.81
C PRO A 164 40.55 0.34 28.47
N THR A 165 40.57 -0.40 27.35
CA THR A 165 40.63 0.16 26.00
C THR A 165 39.22 0.37 25.42
N PRO A 166 38.90 1.56 24.88
CA PRO A 166 37.66 1.76 24.15
C PRO A 166 37.57 0.77 22.98
N PRO A 167 36.43 0.10 22.77
CA PRO A 167 36.23 -0.73 21.60
C PRO A 167 36.36 0.12 20.33
N PRO A 168 36.81 -0.48 19.20
CA PRO A 168 36.80 0.21 17.92
C PRO A 168 35.38 0.69 17.59
N ALA A 169 35.29 1.86 16.95
CA ALA A 169 34.00 2.39 16.53
C ALA A 169 33.28 1.36 15.63
N PRO A 170 31.98 1.13 15.84
CA PRO A 170 31.24 0.17 15.02
C PRO A 170 31.30 0.60 13.55
N PRO A 171 31.37 -0.35 12.61
CA PRO A 171 31.30 -0.01 11.19
C PRO A 171 29.97 0.69 10.92
N THR A 172 30.06 1.79 10.18
CA THR A 172 28.90 2.56 9.74
C THR A 172 28.70 2.39 8.24
N ALA A 173 27.46 2.20 7.83
CA ALA A 173 27.07 2.15 6.43
C ALA A 173 26.10 3.28 6.09
N THR A 174 26.31 3.90 4.95
CA THR A 174 25.43 4.99 4.48
C THR A 174 24.05 4.45 4.14
N VAL A 175 23.02 5.16 4.59
CA VAL A 175 21.63 4.78 4.36
C VAL A 175 21.14 5.34 3.03
N TYR A 176 20.54 4.45 2.25
CA TYR A 176 19.81 4.76 1.03
C TYR A 176 18.33 4.56 1.29
N ARG A 177 17.50 5.35 0.60
CA ARG A 177 16.06 5.28 0.69
C ARG A 177 15.50 5.01 -0.70
N LEU A 178 14.79 3.90 -0.81
CA LEU A 178 13.98 3.56 -1.97
C LEU A 178 12.57 4.05 -1.72
N SER A 179 12.10 4.96 -2.55
CA SER A 179 10.71 5.41 -2.54
C SER A 179 10.05 5.00 -3.85
N MET A 180 8.82 4.53 -3.79
CA MET A 180 8.09 4.06 -4.98
C MET A 180 6.63 4.48 -4.96
N ARG A 181 6.11 4.80 -6.15
CA ARG A 181 4.69 4.96 -6.45
C ARG A 181 4.27 3.74 -7.28
N VAL A 182 3.44 2.91 -6.69
CA VAL A 182 2.83 1.76 -7.37
C VAL A 182 1.43 2.18 -7.83
N SER A 183 1.22 2.18 -9.14
CA SER A 183 -0.06 2.46 -9.78
C SER A 183 -0.67 1.15 -10.29
N GLY A 184 -1.96 0.94 -10.01
CA GLY A 184 -2.71 -0.23 -10.44
C GLY A 184 -4.03 0.12 -11.16
N PRO A 185 -4.90 -0.89 -11.36
CA PRO A 185 -6.22 -0.67 -11.94
C PRO A 185 -7.03 0.40 -11.20
N ARG A 186 -7.91 1.09 -11.93
CA ARG A 186 -8.84 2.11 -11.40
C ARG A 186 -8.13 3.27 -10.70
N ASP A 187 -6.95 3.64 -11.19
CA ASP A 187 -6.12 4.72 -10.64
C ASP A 187 -5.77 4.53 -9.15
N THR A 188 -5.74 3.26 -8.69
CA THR A 188 -5.32 2.96 -7.33
C THR A 188 -3.82 3.22 -7.22
N GLN A 189 -3.42 4.03 -6.24
CA GLN A 189 -2.01 4.34 -5.99
C GLN A 189 -1.60 4.00 -4.57
N VAL A 190 -0.41 3.45 -4.43
CA VAL A 190 0.24 3.19 -3.14
C VAL A 190 1.66 3.74 -3.19
N PHE A 191 2.05 4.43 -2.12
CA PHE A 191 3.41 4.86 -1.92
C PHE A 191 4.08 3.95 -0.89
N LEU A 192 5.21 3.36 -1.27
CA LEU A 192 6.02 2.53 -0.38
C LEU A 192 7.40 3.15 -0.23
N GLN A 193 8.00 2.93 0.93
CA GLN A 193 9.33 3.41 1.22
C GLN A 193 10.08 2.35 2.03
N SER A 194 11.33 2.13 1.66
CA SER A 194 12.23 1.24 2.37
C SER A 194 13.61 1.88 2.46
N THR A 195 14.28 1.69 3.58
CA THR A 195 15.66 2.13 3.77
C THR A 195 16.59 0.93 3.85
N PHE A 196 17.72 1.02 3.17
CA PHE A 196 18.71 -0.05 3.15
C PHE A 196 20.12 0.54 3.18
N THR A 197 21.07 -0.26 3.65
CA THR A 197 22.50 0.00 3.47
C THR A 197 22.99 -0.82 2.30
N LYS A 198 24.07 -0.39 1.65
CA LYS A 198 24.68 -1.15 0.56
C LYS A 198 25.01 -2.57 1.07
N PRO A 199 24.63 -3.64 0.34
CA PRO A 199 25.05 -5.00 0.67
C PRO A 199 26.56 -5.13 0.47
N ASP A 200 27.23 -5.84 1.38
CA ASP A 200 28.66 -6.15 1.30
C ASP A 200 28.99 -7.06 0.10
#